data_AF-A0A2M8QBZ7-F1
#
_entry.id   AF-A0A2M8QBZ7-F1
#
_cell.length_a   1.000
_cell.length_b   1.000
_cell.length_c   1.000
_cell.angle_alpha   90.00
_cell.angle_beta   90.00
_cell.angle_gamma   90.00
#
_symmetry.space_group_name_H-M   'P 1'
#
loop_
_entity.id
_entity.type
_entity.pdbx_description
1 polymer ?
#
loop_
_entity_poly.entity_id
_entity_poly.type
_entity_poly.pdbx_seq_one_letter_code
_entity_poly.pdbx_strand_id
1 'polypeptide(L)'
;MGCARARRAKRATMPTDCAMLLIERRLRALFREQVVAIIRVAEAERALGLARALIAGGFRCVEVTMTVPGALDVIQTLCADAPEDVLIGAGTVTSAAEARRCIEVGAQFLVSPICETDIIRPSREAGVVAIPAGMTPTEIMHAWRLGAHVVKVFPAGAIGGPAFIRAVRGPLPDIPLWVSGAVQPCETQAYLAAGAQLVGLNAGALPNSLIESGDWAGLAAAARAMLDEARHAAKVMSPAS
;
A
#
# COMPACT_ATOMS: atom_id res chain seq x y z
N MET A 1 47.76 19.12 1.15
CA MET A 1 46.65 18.66 2.01
C MET A 1 45.39 19.43 1.62
N GLY A 2 44.58 18.87 0.71
CA GLY A 2 43.45 19.54 0.08
C GLY A 2 42.13 18.97 0.56
N CYS A 3 41.30 19.84 1.13
CA CYS A 3 39.99 19.60 1.70
C CYS A 3 38.99 19.05 0.67
N ALA A 4 38.63 17.76 0.76
CA ALA A 4 37.52 17.17 0.01
C ALA A 4 36.21 17.36 0.77
N ARG A 5 35.60 18.54 0.63
CA ARG A 5 34.20 18.76 1.06
C ARG A 5 33.27 18.05 0.07
N ALA A 6 32.64 16.98 0.56
CA ALA A 6 31.52 16.32 -0.11
C ALA A 6 30.39 17.33 -0.37
N ARG A 7 30.12 17.62 -1.64
CA ARG A 7 28.92 18.35 -2.06
C ARG A 7 27.73 17.40 -2.00
N ARG A 8 27.00 17.42 -0.87
CA ARG A 8 25.62 16.91 -0.83
C ARG A 8 24.77 17.85 -1.67
N ALA A 9 24.49 17.48 -2.92
CA ALA A 9 23.58 18.24 -3.76
C ALA A 9 22.20 18.25 -3.09
N LYS A 10 21.75 19.44 -2.64
CA LYS A 10 20.35 19.66 -2.30
C LYS A 10 19.55 19.34 -3.57
N ARG A 11 18.83 18.21 -3.60
CA ARG A 11 17.86 17.91 -4.65
C ARG A 11 16.87 19.07 -4.70
N ALA A 12 16.76 19.72 -5.86
CA ALA A 12 15.76 20.74 -6.09
C ALA A 12 14.36 20.15 -5.86
N THR A 13 13.46 20.94 -5.27
CA THR A 13 12.04 20.61 -5.20
C THR A 13 11.52 20.32 -6.60
N MET A 14 10.83 19.18 -6.77
CA MET A 14 10.28 18.79 -8.07
C MET A 14 9.24 19.84 -8.51
N PRO A 15 9.23 20.26 -9.79
CA PRO A 15 8.17 21.11 -10.32
C PRO A 15 6.79 20.48 -10.06
N THR A 16 5.81 21.29 -9.63
CA THR A 16 4.48 20.82 -9.22
C THR A 16 3.80 19.98 -10.29
N ASP A 17 3.91 20.36 -11.56
CA ASP A 17 3.29 19.64 -12.68
C ASP A 17 3.87 18.23 -12.86
N CYS A 18 5.19 18.08 -12.71
CA CYS A 18 5.85 16.78 -12.77
C CYS A 18 5.41 15.87 -11.60
N ALA A 19 5.30 16.43 -10.40
CA ALA A 19 4.85 15.69 -9.22
C ALA A 19 3.42 15.17 -9.40
N MET A 20 2.52 16.02 -9.91
CA MET A 20 1.13 15.66 -10.16
C MET A 20 1.00 14.59 -11.24
N LEU A 21 1.73 14.69 -12.35
CA LEU A 21 1.71 13.66 -13.40
C LEU A 21 2.16 12.28 -12.90
N LEU A 22 3.18 12.24 -12.02
CA LEU A 22 3.63 11.00 -11.39
C LEU A 22 2.55 10.42 -10.46
N ILE A 23 1.94 11.26 -9.63
CA ILE A 23 0.84 10.87 -8.74
C ILE A 23 -0.30 10.27 -9.54
N GLU A 24 -0.73 10.92 -10.62
CA GLU A 24 -1.82 10.42 -11.46
C GLU A 24 -1.49 9.08 -12.12
N ARG A 25 -0.27 8.91 -12.66
CA ARG A 25 0.17 7.63 -13.24
C ARG A 25 0.12 6.51 -12.20
N ARG A 26 0.57 6.80 -10.97
CA ARG A 26 0.59 5.86 -9.84
C ARG A 26 -0.83 5.53 -9.37
N LEU A 27 -1.71 6.51 -9.24
CA LEU A 27 -3.13 6.31 -8.89
C LEU A 27 -3.86 5.46 -9.94
N ARG A 28 -3.64 5.74 -11.24
CA ARG A 28 -4.21 4.92 -12.32
C ARG A 28 -3.78 3.46 -12.23
N ALA A 29 -2.49 3.20 -11.95
CA ALA A 29 -2.00 1.85 -11.76
C ALA A 29 -2.58 1.18 -10.50
N LEU A 30 -2.60 1.87 -9.36
CA LEU A 30 -3.24 1.38 -8.13
C LEU A 30 -4.70 0.97 -8.38
N PHE A 31 -5.51 1.86 -8.94
CA PHE A 31 -6.94 1.61 -9.18
C PHE A 31 -7.20 0.56 -10.26
N ARG A 32 -6.30 0.37 -11.21
CA ARG A 32 -6.37 -0.72 -12.19
C ARG A 32 -6.18 -2.08 -11.50
N GLU A 33 -5.22 -2.18 -10.59
CA GLU A 33 -4.86 -3.45 -9.95
C GLU A 33 -5.80 -3.82 -8.81
N GLN A 34 -6.35 -2.83 -8.11
CA GLN A 34 -7.32 -2.91 -7.00
C GLN A 34 -6.85 -3.66 -5.74
N VAL A 35 -5.91 -4.59 -5.86
CA VAL A 35 -5.41 -5.43 -4.78
C VAL A 35 -3.94 -5.12 -4.52
N VAL A 36 -3.61 -4.86 -3.26
CA VAL A 36 -2.24 -4.58 -2.81
C VAL A 36 -1.80 -5.64 -1.81
N ALA A 37 -0.63 -6.23 -2.01
CA ALA A 37 -0.04 -7.15 -1.06
C ALA A 37 0.71 -6.39 0.04
N ILE A 38 0.36 -6.63 1.30
CA ILE A 38 0.97 -5.99 2.48
C ILE A 38 1.95 -6.96 3.14
N ILE A 39 3.21 -6.58 3.21
CA ILE A 39 4.30 -7.38 3.75
C ILE A 39 4.64 -6.93 5.17
N ARG A 40 4.46 -7.86 6.11
CA ARG A 40 4.86 -7.70 7.51
C ARG A 40 5.45 -9.02 8.00
N VAL A 41 6.79 -9.08 8.05
CA VAL A 41 7.56 -10.23 8.53
C VAL A 41 8.72 -9.74 9.40
N ALA A 42 9.30 -10.62 10.20
CA ALA A 42 10.29 -10.26 11.22
C ALA A 42 11.72 -10.05 10.67
N GLU A 43 11.99 -10.33 9.39
CA GLU A 43 13.34 -10.34 8.81
C GLU A 43 13.36 -9.70 7.41
N ALA A 44 14.39 -8.89 7.13
CA ALA A 44 14.55 -8.18 5.86
C ALA A 44 14.67 -9.13 4.66
N GLU A 45 15.48 -10.18 4.79
CA GLU A 45 15.71 -11.16 3.72
C GLU A 45 14.41 -11.87 3.34
N ARG A 46 13.62 -12.29 4.34
CA ARG A 46 12.30 -12.88 4.11
C ARG A 46 11.33 -11.89 3.49
N ALA A 47 11.36 -10.62 3.89
CA ALA A 47 10.51 -9.60 3.29
C ALA A 47 10.84 -9.40 1.80
N LEU A 48 12.12 -9.39 1.44
CA LEU A 48 12.57 -9.29 0.06
C LEU A 48 12.18 -10.53 -0.77
N GLY A 49 12.40 -11.73 -0.24
CA GLY A 49 12.02 -12.99 -0.89
C GLY A 49 10.50 -13.09 -1.10
N LEU A 50 9.72 -12.76 -0.07
CA LEU A 50 8.26 -12.71 -0.13
C LEU A 50 7.76 -11.67 -1.15
N ALA A 51 8.34 -10.47 -1.18
CA ALA A 51 7.98 -9.44 -2.16
C ALA A 51 8.21 -9.93 -3.60
N ARG A 52 9.36 -10.56 -3.87
CA ARG A 52 9.68 -11.11 -5.19
C ARG A 52 8.71 -12.25 -5.57
N ALA A 53 8.39 -13.13 -4.63
CA ALA A 53 7.41 -14.19 -4.84
C ALA A 53 6.00 -13.64 -5.14
N LEU A 54 5.55 -12.60 -4.41
CA LEU A 54 4.27 -11.93 -4.67
C LEU A 54 4.23 -11.32 -6.08
N ILE A 55 5.31 -10.64 -6.50
CA ILE A 55 5.44 -10.05 -7.84
C ILE A 55 5.40 -11.13 -8.93
N ALA A 56 6.13 -12.24 -8.73
CA ALA A 56 6.11 -13.40 -9.62
C ALA A 56 4.71 -14.08 -9.65
N GLY A 57 4.03 -14.09 -8.51
CA GLY A 57 2.63 -14.49 -8.35
C GLY A 57 1.61 -13.52 -8.95
N GLY A 58 2.06 -12.38 -9.49
CA GLY A 58 1.23 -11.46 -10.28
C GLY A 58 0.76 -10.21 -9.58
N PHE A 59 1.12 -9.99 -8.31
CA PHE A 59 0.86 -8.71 -7.68
C PHE A 59 1.63 -7.62 -8.42
N ARG A 60 0.97 -6.49 -8.63
CA ARG A 60 1.53 -5.29 -9.26
C ARG A 60 1.56 -4.09 -8.33
N CYS A 61 1.08 -4.25 -7.10
CA CYS A 61 1.18 -3.26 -6.04
C CYS A 61 1.59 -3.99 -4.75
N VAL A 62 2.72 -3.58 -4.17
CA VAL A 62 3.29 -4.19 -2.97
C VAL A 62 3.62 -3.11 -1.94
N GLU A 63 3.16 -3.30 -0.71
CA GLU A 63 3.42 -2.44 0.45
C GLU A 63 4.37 -3.16 1.41
N VAL A 64 5.57 -2.64 1.63
CA VAL A 64 6.48 -3.12 2.68
C VAL A 64 6.24 -2.29 3.94
N THR A 65 5.83 -2.93 5.03
CA THR A 65 5.57 -2.20 6.29
C THR A 65 6.86 -1.79 6.98
N MET A 66 6.91 -0.56 7.53
CA MET A 66 8.04 -0.02 8.29
C MET A 66 8.30 -0.76 9.61
N THR A 67 7.42 -1.70 10.00
CA THR A 67 7.66 -2.63 11.10
C THR A 67 8.56 -3.80 10.73
N VAL A 68 8.85 -4.01 9.45
CA VAL A 68 9.87 -4.97 9.00
C VAL A 68 11.25 -4.39 9.37
N PRO A 69 12.10 -5.12 10.12
CA PRO A 69 13.48 -4.69 10.32
C PRO A 69 14.21 -4.53 8.98
N GLY A 70 14.87 -3.40 8.76
CA GLY A 70 15.53 -3.12 7.47
C GLY A 70 14.57 -2.79 6.31
N ALA A 71 13.31 -2.41 6.59
CA ALA A 71 12.31 -2.09 5.55
C ALA A 71 12.81 -1.13 4.47
N LEU A 72 13.62 -0.11 4.83
CA LEU A 72 14.15 0.86 3.87
C LEU A 72 15.05 0.20 2.81
N ASP A 73 15.91 -0.73 3.22
CA ASP A 73 16.82 -1.43 2.30
C ASP A 73 16.02 -2.38 1.39
N VAL A 74 14.99 -3.03 1.93
CA VAL A 74 14.06 -3.85 1.15
C VAL A 74 13.33 -3.01 0.10
N ILE A 75 12.78 -1.86 0.49
CA ILE A 75 12.09 -0.94 -0.43
C ILE A 75 13.07 -0.44 -1.50
N GLN A 76 14.27 -0.01 -1.10
CA GLN A 76 15.29 0.46 -2.04
C GLN A 76 15.63 -0.59 -3.10
N THR A 77 15.84 -1.84 -2.66
CA THR A 77 16.15 -2.97 -3.53
C THR A 77 14.99 -3.26 -4.48
N LEU A 78 13.76 -3.32 -3.96
CA LEU A 78 12.57 -3.56 -4.78
C LEU A 78 12.33 -2.45 -5.81
N CYS A 79 12.51 -1.18 -5.44
CA CYS A 79 12.38 -0.06 -6.37
C CYS A 79 13.44 -0.10 -7.49
N ALA A 80 14.61 -0.70 -7.25
CA ALA A 80 15.66 -0.85 -8.25
C ALA A 80 15.45 -2.07 -9.17
N ASP A 81 14.94 -3.17 -8.62
CA ASP A 81 14.89 -4.47 -9.31
C ASP A 81 13.52 -4.83 -9.89
N ALA A 82 12.43 -4.23 -9.40
CA ALA A 82 11.08 -4.62 -9.81
C ALA A 82 10.76 -4.22 -11.27
N PRO A 83 9.91 -4.99 -11.98
CA PRO A 83 9.40 -4.60 -13.28
C PRO A 83 8.75 -3.19 -13.26
N GLU A 84 8.81 -2.47 -14.39
CA GLU A 84 8.32 -1.08 -14.49
C GLU A 84 6.80 -0.94 -14.19
N ASP A 85 6.03 -2.01 -14.39
CA ASP A 85 4.59 -2.06 -14.13
C ASP A 85 4.23 -2.40 -12.67
N VAL A 86 5.23 -2.59 -11.79
CA VAL A 86 5.04 -2.84 -10.36
C VAL A 86 5.22 -1.55 -9.56
N LEU A 87 4.26 -1.28 -8.67
CA LEU A 87 4.37 -0.21 -7.68
C LEU A 87 4.83 -0.76 -6.33
N ILE A 88 5.89 -0.16 -5.80
CA ILE A 88 6.44 -0.44 -4.48
C ILE A 88 6.12 0.74 -3.57
N GLY A 89 5.51 0.46 -2.42
CA GLY A 89 5.20 1.46 -1.41
C GLY A 89 5.66 1.07 -0.02
N ALA A 90 5.66 2.06 0.87
CA ALA A 90 5.98 1.88 2.28
C ALA A 90 4.70 1.98 3.11
N GLY A 91 4.49 1.01 3.99
CA GLY A 91 3.34 0.93 4.88
C GLY A 91 3.70 1.21 6.32
N THR A 92 2.71 1.47 7.18
CA THR A 92 2.95 1.72 8.61
C THR A 92 3.94 2.88 8.85
N VAL A 93 3.93 3.89 7.97
CA VAL A 93 4.74 5.11 8.15
C VAL A 93 4.07 5.95 9.23
N THR A 94 4.77 6.23 10.33
CA THR A 94 4.18 6.89 11.52
C THR A 94 4.87 8.19 11.91
N SER A 95 5.92 8.58 11.19
CA SER A 95 6.60 9.84 11.43
C SER A 95 7.04 10.54 10.14
N ALA A 96 7.20 11.85 10.21
CA ALA A 96 7.76 12.66 9.13
C ALA A 96 9.17 12.21 8.72
N ALA A 97 9.97 11.73 9.67
CA ALA A 97 11.32 11.23 9.42
C ALA A 97 11.30 9.91 8.63
N GLU A 98 10.38 8.99 8.95
CA GLU A 98 10.15 7.79 8.15
C GLU A 98 9.65 8.13 6.75
N ALA A 99 8.67 9.04 6.63
CA ALA A 99 8.13 9.46 5.34
C ALA A 99 9.23 9.96 4.39
N ARG A 100 10.09 10.86 4.87
CA ARG A 100 11.24 11.36 4.10
C ARG A 100 12.19 10.24 3.66
N ARG A 101 12.55 9.34 4.57
CA ARG A 101 13.44 8.21 4.24
C ARG A 101 12.82 7.26 3.21
N CYS A 102 11.52 6.96 3.32
CA CYS A 102 10.80 6.13 2.35
C CYS A 102 10.80 6.76 0.95
N ILE A 103 10.56 8.07 0.87
CA ILE A 103 10.63 8.84 -0.38
C ILE A 103 12.05 8.81 -0.95
N GLU A 104 13.07 8.99 -0.10
CA GLU A 104 14.48 8.98 -0.52
C GLU A 104 14.91 7.64 -1.14
N VAL A 105 14.43 6.52 -0.60
CA VAL A 105 14.69 5.17 -1.15
C VAL A 105 13.77 4.78 -2.30
N GLY A 106 12.89 5.69 -2.75
CA GLY A 106 12.13 5.54 -3.99
C GLY A 106 10.70 5.02 -3.86
N ALA A 107 10.15 4.92 -2.64
CA ALA A 107 8.75 4.50 -2.45
C ALA A 107 7.78 5.33 -3.32
N GLN A 108 6.87 4.67 -4.01
CA GLN A 108 5.94 5.29 -4.97
C GLN A 108 4.60 5.66 -4.32
N PHE A 109 4.26 5.04 -3.20
CA PHE A 109 3.16 5.42 -2.33
C PHE A 109 3.51 5.19 -0.86
N LEU A 110 2.95 6.00 0.04
CA LEU A 110 3.10 5.85 1.49
C LEU A 110 1.73 5.61 2.15
N VAL A 111 1.63 4.52 2.90
CA VAL A 111 0.45 4.18 3.69
C VAL A 111 0.75 4.41 5.16
N SER A 112 -0.09 5.20 5.80
CA SER A 112 0.03 5.52 7.22
C SER A 112 -1.22 5.04 7.98
N PRO A 113 -1.07 4.46 9.20
CA PRO A 113 -2.19 4.11 10.06
C PRO A 113 -2.73 5.33 10.82
N ILE A 114 -2.09 6.49 10.68
CA ILE A 114 -2.46 7.78 11.27
C ILE A 114 -2.61 8.85 10.19
N CYS A 115 -3.21 9.99 10.54
CA CYS A 115 -3.43 11.10 9.62
C CYS A 115 -2.59 12.32 10.03
N GLU A 116 -1.39 12.45 9.45
CA GLU A 116 -0.44 13.52 9.78
C GLU A 116 -0.05 14.34 8.54
N THR A 117 -0.19 15.66 8.63
CA THR A 117 0.17 16.61 7.56
C THR A 117 1.64 16.48 7.17
N ASP A 118 2.52 16.22 8.14
CA ASP A 118 3.97 16.08 7.92
C ASP A 118 4.37 14.76 7.25
N ILE A 119 3.41 13.86 7.00
CA ILE A 119 3.56 12.70 6.11
C ILE A 119 2.94 13.01 4.74
N ILE A 120 1.73 13.58 4.74
CA ILE A 120 0.95 13.83 3.52
C ILE A 120 1.65 14.85 2.60
N ARG A 121 2.01 16.01 3.14
CA ARG A 121 2.58 17.11 2.37
C ARG A 121 3.90 16.75 1.66
N PRO A 122 4.95 16.23 2.34
CA PRO A 122 6.20 15.90 1.65
C PRO A 122 6.03 14.78 0.62
N SER A 123 5.09 13.86 0.82
CA SER A 123 4.77 12.84 -0.18
C SER A 123 4.26 13.47 -1.47
N ARG A 124 3.29 14.40 -1.37
CA ARG A 124 2.74 15.14 -2.51
C ARG A 124 3.80 15.93 -3.25
N GLU A 125 4.62 16.69 -2.51
CA GLU A 125 5.72 17.48 -3.08
C GLU A 125 6.75 16.61 -3.82
N ALA A 126 6.92 15.35 -3.40
CA ALA A 126 7.79 14.36 -4.03
C ALA A 126 7.12 13.48 -5.10
N GLY A 127 5.87 13.78 -5.49
CA GLY A 127 5.13 12.99 -6.47
C GLY A 127 4.72 11.58 -5.99
N VAL A 128 4.79 11.34 -4.67
CA VAL A 128 4.48 10.08 -4.00
C VAL A 128 3.03 10.09 -3.51
N VAL A 129 2.30 9.00 -3.75
CA VAL A 129 0.89 8.90 -3.37
C VAL A 129 0.78 8.78 -1.84
N ALA A 130 0.28 9.83 -1.18
CA ALA A 130 -0.06 9.83 0.25
C ALA A 130 -1.40 9.13 0.55
N ILE A 131 -1.38 8.15 1.46
CA ILE A 131 -2.53 7.31 1.84
C ILE A 131 -2.62 7.21 3.38
N PRO A 132 -3.02 8.29 4.09
CA PRO A 132 -3.29 8.26 5.53
C PRO A 132 -4.55 7.45 5.85
N ALA A 133 -4.68 7.01 7.10
CA ALA A 133 -5.87 6.29 7.56
C ALA A 133 -6.86 7.17 8.32
N GLY A 134 -8.14 6.80 8.22
CA GLY A 134 -9.23 7.28 9.06
C GLY A 134 -10.22 6.13 9.32
N MET A 135 -10.72 6.04 10.55
CA MET A 135 -11.67 5.01 10.95
C MET A 135 -13.12 5.51 10.83
N THR A 136 -13.35 6.81 11.01
CA THR A 136 -14.69 7.45 11.01
C THR A 136 -14.87 8.39 9.81
N PRO A 137 -16.12 8.73 9.41
CA PRO A 137 -16.37 9.73 8.37
C PRO A 137 -15.66 11.07 8.60
N THR A 138 -15.57 11.52 9.86
CA THR A 138 -14.87 12.76 10.23
C THR A 138 -13.38 12.68 9.93
N GLU A 139 -12.73 11.60 10.33
CA GLU A 139 -11.29 11.39 10.06
C GLU A 139 -11.02 11.22 8.57
N ILE A 140 -11.91 10.53 7.85
CA ILE A 140 -11.81 10.34 6.40
C ILE A 140 -11.90 11.69 5.66
N MET A 141 -12.90 12.50 6.02
CA MET A 141 -13.03 13.86 5.48
C MET A 141 -11.85 14.75 5.86
N HIS A 142 -11.33 14.62 7.09
CA HIS A 142 -10.16 15.37 7.54
C HIS A 142 -8.93 15.03 6.70
N ALA A 143 -8.62 13.74 6.53
CA ALA A 143 -7.52 13.27 5.69
C ALA A 143 -7.62 13.77 4.25
N TRP A 144 -8.83 13.71 3.66
CA TRP A 144 -9.09 14.23 2.32
C TRP A 144 -8.79 15.73 2.22
N ARG A 145 -9.26 16.53 3.18
CA ARG A 145 -9.01 17.98 3.23
C ARG A 145 -7.54 18.34 3.39
N LEU A 146 -6.74 17.49 4.04
CA LEU A 146 -5.29 17.65 4.13
C LEU A 146 -4.54 17.30 2.82
N GLY A 147 -5.25 16.81 1.81
CA GLY A 147 -4.69 16.49 0.50
C GLY A 147 -4.24 15.03 0.35
N ALA A 148 -4.81 14.11 1.13
CA ALA A 148 -4.71 12.68 0.84
C ALA A 148 -5.17 12.40 -0.61
N HIS A 149 -4.52 11.46 -1.30
CA HIS A 149 -4.99 11.03 -2.63
C HIS A 149 -5.97 9.87 -2.55
N VAL A 150 -5.81 9.05 -1.53
CA VAL A 150 -6.67 7.93 -1.15
C VAL A 150 -6.70 7.90 0.37
N VAL A 151 -7.83 7.57 0.98
CA VAL A 151 -7.92 7.41 2.44
C VAL A 151 -8.05 5.94 2.78
N LYS A 152 -7.17 5.46 3.67
CA LYS A 152 -7.22 4.11 4.20
C LYS A 152 -8.31 3.99 5.27
N VAL A 153 -9.24 3.06 5.12
CA VAL A 153 -10.17 2.66 6.18
C VAL A 153 -9.59 1.46 6.91
N PHE A 154 -9.25 1.65 8.19
CA PHE A 154 -8.56 0.66 8.99
C PHE A 154 -9.01 0.72 10.46
N PRO A 155 -9.24 -0.42 11.16
CA PRO A 155 -9.19 -1.80 10.67
C PRO A 155 -10.55 -2.30 10.13
N ALA A 156 -10.74 -2.28 8.80
CA ALA A 156 -12.06 -2.43 8.16
C ALA A 156 -12.85 -3.69 8.58
N GLY A 157 -12.21 -4.86 8.66
CA GLY A 157 -12.87 -6.11 9.05
C GLY A 157 -13.42 -6.10 10.48
N ALA A 158 -12.79 -5.35 11.39
CA ALA A 158 -13.20 -5.27 12.79
C ALA A 158 -14.30 -4.21 13.05
N ILE A 159 -14.56 -3.32 12.08
CA ILE A 159 -15.50 -2.19 12.24
C ILE A 159 -16.74 -2.28 11.33
N GLY A 160 -17.12 -3.49 10.93
CA GLY A 160 -18.33 -3.74 10.15
C GLY A 160 -18.12 -4.01 8.65
N GLY A 161 -16.86 -4.10 8.20
CA GLY A 161 -16.51 -4.62 6.88
C GLY A 161 -17.20 -3.89 5.71
N PRO A 162 -17.65 -4.62 4.67
CA PRO A 162 -18.29 -4.00 3.49
C PRO A 162 -19.52 -3.13 3.82
N ALA A 163 -20.27 -3.45 4.88
CA ALA A 163 -21.43 -2.65 5.28
C ALA A 163 -21.03 -1.26 5.78
N PHE A 164 -19.94 -1.18 6.54
CA PHE A 164 -19.38 0.09 6.99
C PHE A 164 -18.90 0.95 5.81
N ILE A 165 -18.24 0.33 4.83
CA ILE A 165 -17.78 1.05 3.63
C ILE A 165 -18.96 1.64 2.85
N ARG A 166 -20.04 0.89 2.64
CA ARG A 166 -21.26 1.43 2.01
C ARG A 166 -21.83 2.60 2.79
N ALA A 167 -21.88 2.50 4.12
CA ALA A 167 -22.39 3.58 4.98
C ALA A 167 -21.54 4.85 4.88
N VAL A 168 -20.21 4.73 4.82
CA VAL A 168 -19.29 5.87 4.62
C VAL A 168 -19.44 6.49 3.23
N ARG A 169 -19.59 5.67 2.19
CA ARG A 169 -19.72 6.13 0.79
C ARG A 169 -20.99 6.93 0.54
N GLY A 170 -22.05 6.73 1.33
CA GLY A 170 -23.29 7.51 1.23
C GLY A 170 -23.06 9.03 1.33
N PRO A 171 -22.53 9.55 2.45
CA PRO A 171 -22.20 10.96 2.59
C PRO A 171 -20.87 11.38 1.93
N LEU A 172 -19.95 10.45 1.65
CA LEU A 172 -18.61 10.72 1.10
C LEU A 172 -18.36 10.00 -0.25
N PRO A 173 -19.15 10.28 -1.30
CA PRO A 173 -19.12 9.49 -2.55
C PRO A 173 -17.91 9.75 -3.45
N ASP A 174 -17.14 10.82 -3.22
CA ASP A 174 -16.03 11.20 -4.10
C ASP A 174 -14.65 10.85 -3.53
N ILE A 175 -14.59 10.41 -2.26
CA ILE A 175 -13.31 10.09 -1.61
C ILE A 175 -12.91 8.65 -1.99
N PRO A 176 -11.73 8.44 -2.60
CA PRO A 176 -11.22 7.09 -2.86
C PRO A 176 -10.83 6.41 -1.55
N LEU A 177 -11.35 5.20 -1.32
CA LEU A 177 -11.11 4.43 -0.11
C LEU A 177 -10.24 3.21 -0.40
N TRP A 178 -9.21 3.02 0.43
CA TRP A 178 -8.44 1.79 0.52
C TRP A 178 -8.82 1.05 1.81
N VAL A 179 -9.33 -0.18 1.73
CA VAL A 179 -9.63 -0.98 2.94
C VAL A 179 -8.50 -1.95 3.28
N SER A 180 -8.17 -2.06 4.57
CA SER A 180 -7.34 -3.16 5.06
C SER A 180 -7.61 -3.44 6.53
N GLY A 181 -7.01 -4.51 7.05
CA GLY A 181 -7.15 -4.94 8.45
C GLY A 181 -8.18 -6.05 8.58
N ALA A 182 -7.69 -7.28 8.78
CA ALA A 182 -8.47 -8.51 8.86
C ALA A 182 -9.37 -8.77 7.62
N VAL A 183 -8.91 -8.41 6.43
CA VAL A 183 -9.61 -8.71 5.16
C VAL A 183 -9.06 -10.02 4.58
N GLN A 184 -9.96 -10.95 4.26
CA GLN A 184 -9.61 -12.19 3.57
C GLN A 184 -9.67 -12.04 2.04
N PRO A 185 -8.91 -12.82 1.27
CA PRO A 185 -8.95 -12.78 -0.19
C PRO A 185 -10.38 -12.94 -0.75
N CYS A 186 -11.17 -13.88 -0.24
CA CYS A 186 -12.54 -14.12 -0.66
C CYS A 186 -13.50 -12.94 -0.43
N GLU A 187 -13.18 -12.01 0.48
CA GLU A 187 -14.03 -10.84 0.77
C GLU A 187 -13.75 -9.65 -0.15
N THR A 188 -12.66 -9.69 -0.93
CA THR A 188 -12.18 -8.56 -1.75
C THR A 188 -13.29 -7.98 -2.63
N GLN A 189 -14.04 -8.83 -3.34
CA GLN A 189 -15.12 -8.37 -4.21
C GLN A 189 -16.27 -7.71 -3.45
N ALA A 190 -16.56 -8.16 -2.23
CA ALA A 190 -17.59 -7.54 -1.40
C ALA A 190 -17.21 -6.11 -0.98
N TYR A 191 -15.92 -5.86 -0.69
CA TYR A 191 -15.42 -4.52 -0.40
C TYR A 191 -15.40 -3.61 -1.63
N LEU A 192 -15.00 -4.13 -2.80
CA LEU A 192 -15.03 -3.37 -4.04
C LEU A 192 -16.46 -2.99 -4.43
N ALA A 193 -17.41 -3.94 -4.34
CA ALA A 193 -18.82 -3.69 -4.57
C ALA A 193 -19.44 -2.71 -3.54
N ALA A 194 -18.88 -2.63 -2.33
CA ALA A 194 -19.25 -1.65 -1.33
C ALA A 194 -18.74 -0.22 -1.62
N GLY A 195 -17.89 -0.06 -2.64
CA GLY A 195 -17.36 1.23 -3.08
C GLY A 195 -15.93 1.52 -2.64
N ALA A 196 -15.19 0.54 -2.12
CA ALA A 196 -13.74 0.66 -1.98
C ALA A 196 -13.06 0.64 -3.36
N GLN A 197 -11.99 1.42 -3.52
CA GLN A 197 -11.19 1.45 -4.76
C GLN A 197 -9.99 0.51 -4.65
N LEU A 198 -9.51 0.26 -3.44
CA LEU A 198 -8.35 -0.59 -3.16
C LEU A 198 -8.63 -1.50 -1.96
N VAL A 199 -8.09 -2.72 -2.02
CA VAL A 199 -8.10 -3.69 -0.92
C VAL A 199 -6.66 -4.11 -0.64
N GLY A 200 -6.23 -3.95 0.61
CA GLY A 200 -4.94 -4.43 1.08
C GLY A 200 -5.06 -5.80 1.73
N LEU A 201 -4.38 -6.80 1.17
CA LEU A 201 -4.35 -8.15 1.72
C LEU A 201 -3.02 -8.41 2.42
N ASN A 202 -3.08 -8.98 3.62
CA ASN A 202 -1.86 -9.31 4.36
C ASN A 202 -1.20 -10.55 3.75
N ALA A 203 0.05 -10.41 3.30
CA ALA A 203 0.83 -11.51 2.76
C ALA A 203 1.11 -12.61 3.80
N GLY A 204 0.98 -12.33 5.10
CA GLY A 204 0.98 -13.34 6.16
C GLY A 204 -0.19 -14.34 6.11
N ALA A 205 -1.16 -14.17 5.20
CA ALA A 205 -2.15 -15.19 4.88
C ALA A 205 -1.56 -16.35 4.04
N LEU A 206 -0.39 -16.14 3.41
CA LEU A 206 0.32 -17.21 2.70
C LEU A 206 0.94 -18.21 3.68
N PRO A 207 1.18 -19.47 3.27
CA PRO A 207 1.71 -20.49 4.17
C PRO A 207 3.09 -20.09 4.72
N ASN A 208 3.18 -19.87 6.05
CA ASN A 208 4.43 -19.53 6.72
C ASN A 208 5.53 -20.56 6.49
N SER A 209 5.17 -21.84 6.34
CA SER A 209 6.12 -22.91 6.05
C SER A 209 6.91 -22.68 4.76
N LEU A 210 6.31 -22.08 3.73
CA LEU A 210 6.98 -21.74 2.47
C LEU A 210 7.93 -20.55 2.63
N ILE A 211 7.57 -19.60 3.50
CA ILE A 211 8.42 -18.45 3.82
C ILE A 211 9.64 -18.90 4.64
N GLU A 212 9.43 -19.79 5.61
CA GLU A 212 10.48 -20.32 6.48
C GLU A 212 11.43 -21.27 5.75
N SER A 213 10.93 -22.09 4.82
CA SER A 213 11.75 -23.00 4.02
C SER A 213 12.47 -22.31 2.85
N GLY A 214 12.11 -21.06 2.54
CA GLY A 214 12.62 -20.34 1.37
C GLY A 214 12.12 -20.89 0.03
N ASP A 215 10.99 -21.61 0.01
CA ASP A 215 10.36 -22.09 -1.22
C ASP A 215 9.63 -20.95 -1.94
N TRP A 216 10.42 -20.09 -2.60
CA TRP A 216 9.92 -18.93 -3.31
C TRP A 216 9.05 -19.28 -4.52
N ALA A 217 9.26 -20.44 -5.15
CA ALA A 217 8.46 -20.90 -6.27
C ALA A 217 7.07 -21.36 -5.81
N GLY A 218 7.00 -22.16 -4.74
CA GLY A 218 5.74 -22.53 -4.10
C GLY A 218 5.00 -21.30 -3.57
N LEU A 219 5.71 -20.35 -2.98
CA LEU A 219 5.13 -19.10 -2.50
C LEU A 219 4.57 -18.23 -3.62
N ALA A 220 5.22 -18.18 -4.80
CA ALA A 220 4.70 -17.48 -5.98
C ALA A 220 3.41 -18.14 -6.52
N ALA A 221 3.32 -19.47 -6.48
CA ALA A 221 2.09 -20.19 -6.84
C ALA A 221 0.96 -19.92 -5.83
N ALA A 222 1.26 -19.90 -4.53
CA ALA A 222 0.29 -19.54 -3.50
C ALA A 222 -0.18 -18.08 -3.63
N ALA A 223 0.74 -17.15 -3.93
CA ALA A 223 0.41 -15.76 -4.21
C ALA A 223 -0.50 -15.59 -5.44
N ARG A 224 -0.26 -16.37 -6.51
CA ARG A 224 -1.15 -16.42 -7.68
C ARG A 224 -2.56 -16.84 -7.28
N ALA A 225 -2.69 -17.94 -6.56
CA ALA A 225 -3.99 -18.45 -6.11
C ALA A 225 -4.74 -17.44 -5.24
N MET A 226 -4.03 -16.79 -4.30
CA MET A 226 -4.57 -15.72 -3.45
C MET A 226 -5.10 -14.53 -4.29
N LEU A 227 -4.35 -14.10 -5.30
CA LEU A 227 -4.76 -13.01 -6.19
C LEU A 227 -5.95 -13.40 -7.07
N ASP A 228 -5.97 -14.64 -7.57
CA ASP A 228 -7.07 -15.15 -8.37
C ASP A 228 -8.36 -15.26 -7.55
N GLU A 229 -8.28 -15.74 -6.31
CA GLU A 229 -9.40 -15.75 -5.36
C GLU A 229 -9.94 -14.33 -5.13
N ALA A 230 -9.05 -13.36 -4.86
CA ALA A 230 -9.42 -11.97 -4.65
C ALA A 230 -10.13 -11.34 -5.86
N ARG A 231 -9.75 -11.74 -7.09
CA ARG A 231 -10.34 -11.24 -8.35
C ARG A 231 -11.65 -11.94 -8.74
N HIS A 232 -11.85 -13.20 -8.34
CA HIS A 232 -12.97 -14.02 -8.83
C HIS A 232 -14.09 -14.28 -7.81
N ALA A 233 -13.97 -13.83 -6.55
CA ALA A 233 -14.94 -14.10 -5.47
C ALA A 233 -16.32 -13.42 -5.61
N ALA A 234 -16.89 -13.34 -6.81
CA ALA A 234 -18.22 -12.80 -7.08
C ALA A 234 -19.35 -13.85 -7.02
N LYS A 235 -19.17 -15.03 -6.40
CA LYS A 235 -20.19 -16.11 -6.45
C LYS A 235 -20.69 -16.72 -5.15
N VAL A 236 -20.20 -16.32 -3.97
CA VAL A 236 -20.70 -16.91 -2.71
C VAL A 236 -20.91 -15.83 -1.65
N MET A 237 -22.08 -15.20 -1.66
CA MET A 237 -22.75 -14.69 -0.46
C MET A 237 -24.17 -14.24 -0.86
N SER A 238 -25.06 -15.23 -0.98
CA SER A 238 -26.48 -14.96 -0.77
C SER A 238 -26.65 -14.55 0.69
N PRO A 239 -27.39 -13.48 1.02
CA PRO A 239 -27.75 -13.22 2.41
C PRO A 239 -28.62 -14.39 2.87
N ALA A 240 -28.25 -15.02 3.98
CA ALA A 240 -29.21 -15.76 4.78
C ALA A 240 -30.27 -14.75 5.25
N SER A 241 -31.52 -15.12 4.98
CA SER A 241 -32.79 -14.51 5.36
C SER A 241 -32.83 -13.89 6.75
#